data_AF-A0A970KJW0-F1
#
_entry.id   AF-A0A970KJW0-F1
#
_cell.length_a   1.000
_cell.length_b   1.000
_cell.length_c   1.000
_cell.angle_alpha   90.00
_cell.angle_beta   90.00
_cell.angle_gamma   90.00
#
_symmetry.space_group_name_H-M   'P 1'
#
loop_
_entity.id
_entity.type
_entity.pdbx_description
1 polymer ?
#
loop_
_entity_poly.entity_id
_entity_poly.type
_entity_poly.pdbx_seq_one_letter_code
_entity_poly.pdbx_strand_id
1 'polypeptide(L)'
;MMSTVGSFFRPWVFGLSLAFAASSIRGQAAWPPDDEQLKTYLMGEFIAIDGYDASVTSRLKDGGVTDEQLRRVLMSVYTESETAFERAKDQYARMVGKMRRANSIRELGCCADDATKTFLLNLAADQTKDGSLRVIAIASYLSAADAEETKDALIRFLVTSNRIGNDMDRSEIYTFAYTAWQHSSPEKKLAICEALQVGLAHEPTHWVFCSGDRWLCGMSPRYARSKERLAMFERMYATPVPDGELFDKRSLIPQLEMMRKLKVLNSISTNLSALQERDFSQLLPEDERFALEMLPETPAVVGTAQEKPSRGAHKGIYAVAGLLAAFALWLGIRRKRGSA
;
A
#
# COMPACT_ATOMS: atom_id res chain seq x y z
N MET A 1 11.11 15.80 61.44
CA MET A 1 9.79 15.51 60.82
C MET A 1 9.94 15.66 59.32
N MET A 2 9.66 14.58 58.57
CA MET A 2 9.11 14.48 57.19
C MET A 2 9.65 15.45 56.11
N SER A 3 9.91 15.09 54.86
CA SER A 3 9.85 13.85 54.07
C SER A 3 10.61 14.14 52.77
N THR A 4 11.27 13.12 52.24
CA THR A 4 11.95 13.04 50.95
C THR A 4 10.96 13.17 49.76
N VAL A 5 11.47 13.63 48.61
CA VAL A 5 11.15 13.29 47.19
C VAL A 5 11.11 14.55 46.30
N GLY A 6 11.90 14.57 45.21
CA GLY A 6 11.76 15.61 44.18
C GLY A 6 12.87 15.68 43.12
N SER A 7 12.85 14.74 42.17
CA SER A 7 13.34 14.82 40.78
C SER A 7 14.79 15.27 40.47
N PHE A 8 15.62 14.29 40.12
CA PHE A 8 16.71 14.44 39.14
C PHE A 8 16.56 13.32 38.12
N PHE A 9 16.17 13.62 36.88
CA PHE A 9 16.45 12.75 35.73
C PHE A 9 16.56 13.60 34.47
N ARG A 10 17.80 13.77 34.00
CA ARG A 10 18.16 14.28 32.67
C ARG A 10 17.97 13.14 31.65
N PRO A 11 17.40 13.40 30.46
CA PRO A 11 17.28 12.39 29.43
C PRO A 11 18.65 12.13 28.79
N TRP A 12 19.17 10.93 28.95
CA TRP A 12 20.25 10.41 28.14
C TRP A 12 19.70 10.04 26.76
N VAL A 13 20.17 10.77 25.77
CA VAL A 13 20.03 10.46 24.35
C VAL A 13 21.03 9.36 24.04
N PHE A 14 20.54 8.14 23.78
CA PHE A 14 21.24 7.18 22.94
C PHE A 14 20.34 6.92 21.73
N GLY A 15 20.53 7.75 20.70
CA GLY A 15 20.18 7.37 19.35
C GLY A 15 21.21 6.34 18.88
N LEU A 16 20.78 5.08 18.76
CA LEU A 16 21.52 4.05 18.04
C LEU A 16 21.09 4.11 16.58
N SER A 17 21.55 5.14 15.88
CA SER A 17 21.60 5.12 14.43
C SER A 17 22.61 4.05 14.03
N LEU A 18 22.16 2.82 13.77
CA LEU A 18 22.93 1.82 13.06
C LEU A 18 23.02 2.23 11.58
N ALA A 19 23.83 3.25 11.32
CA ALA A 19 24.49 3.38 10.05
C ALA A 19 25.48 2.21 9.97
N PHE A 20 25.10 1.14 9.25
CA PHE A 20 26.03 0.08 8.90
C PHE A 20 27.05 0.63 7.89
N ALA A 21 28.04 1.35 8.39
CA ALA A 21 29.38 1.19 7.88
C ALA A 21 29.80 -0.24 8.27
N ALA A 22 30.10 -1.06 7.28
CA ALA A 22 30.79 -2.32 7.50
C ALA A 22 31.97 -2.05 8.44
N SER A 23 32.02 -2.79 9.57
CA SER A 23 33.05 -2.76 10.62
C SER A 23 32.84 -1.75 11.76
N SER A 24 32.27 -2.23 12.88
CA SER A 24 32.97 -2.37 14.17
C SER A 24 32.04 -2.17 15.38
N ILE A 25 31.45 -3.25 15.90
CA ILE A 25 31.33 -3.44 17.36
C ILE A 25 31.68 -4.91 17.65
N ARG A 26 32.49 -5.06 18.69
CA ARG A 26 33.22 -6.23 19.16
C ARG A 26 32.30 -7.43 19.42
N GLY A 27 32.66 -8.56 18.79
CA GLY A 27 31.88 -9.79 18.73
C GLY A 27 31.41 -9.99 17.29
N GLN A 28 32.32 -10.41 16.40
CA GLN A 28 31.98 -10.73 15.01
C GLN A 28 30.91 -11.81 15.00
N ALA A 29 29.64 -11.39 14.91
CA ALA A 29 28.59 -12.25 14.41
C ALA A 29 29.08 -12.70 13.03
N ALA A 30 29.22 -14.02 12.84
CA ALA A 30 29.49 -14.57 11.54
C ALA A 30 28.42 -14.02 10.60
N TRP A 31 28.86 -13.35 9.53
CA TRP A 31 27.98 -12.78 8.53
C TRP A 31 28.13 -13.64 7.27
N PRO A 32 27.05 -14.17 6.67
CA PRO A 32 25.64 -13.92 7.02
C PRO A 32 25.22 -14.56 8.37
N PRO A 33 24.24 -13.96 9.07
CA PRO A 33 23.78 -14.42 10.37
C PRO A 33 23.12 -15.80 10.25
N ASP A 34 23.12 -16.57 11.33
CA ASP A 34 22.28 -17.78 11.40
C ASP A 34 20.79 -17.45 11.57
N ASP A 35 19.92 -18.46 11.44
CA ASP A 35 18.46 -18.27 11.47
C ASP A 35 17.97 -17.66 12.79
N GLU A 36 18.58 -17.99 13.93
CA GLU A 36 18.17 -17.48 15.24
C GLU A 36 18.64 -16.03 15.46
N GLN A 37 19.84 -15.70 15.00
CA GLN A 37 20.36 -14.33 14.98
C GLN A 37 19.49 -13.44 14.08
N LEU A 38 19.16 -13.92 12.87
CA LEU A 38 18.31 -13.21 11.93
C LEU A 38 16.89 -13.02 12.49
N LYS A 39 16.32 -14.06 13.10
CA LYS A 39 15.00 -13.99 13.76
C LYS A 39 14.98 -12.95 14.87
N THR A 40 15.99 -12.96 15.73
CA THR A 40 16.11 -12.02 16.84
C THR A 40 16.22 -10.57 16.34
N TYR A 41 17.02 -10.35 15.30
CA TYR A 41 17.13 -9.05 14.64
C TYR A 41 15.79 -8.57 14.11
N LEU A 42 15.12 -9.38 13.27
CA LEU A 42 13.83 -9.02 12.65
C LEU A 42 12.73 -8.78 13.70
N MET A 43 12.67 -9.59 14.76
CA MET A 43 11.72 -9.39 15.85
C MET A 43 11.89 -8.06 16.60
N GLY A 44 13.11 -7.51 16.62
CA GLY A 44 13.42 -6.19 17.16
C GLY A 44 13.07 -5.08 16.18
N GLU A 45 13.55 -5.17 14.94
CA GLU A 45 13.29 -4.20 13.88
C GLU A 45 11.80 -4.00 13.62
N PHE A 46 11.02 -5.08 13.65
CA PHE A 46 9.58 -5.03 13.38
C PHE A 46 8.77 -4.27 14.44
N ILE A 47 9.37 -3.89 15.57
CA ILE A 47 8.74 -3.08 16.61
C ILE A 47 9.48 -1.77 16.88
N ALA A 48 10.44 -1.40 16.03
CA ALA A 48 11.23 -0.19 16.19
C ALA A 48 10.34 1.06 16.21
N ILE A 49 10.59 1.94 17.19
CA ILE A 49 9.78 3.13 17.47
C ILE A 49 9.94 4.19 16.37
N ASP A 50 11.11 4.24 15.74
CA ASP A 50 11.44 5.20 14.68
C ASP A 50 10.79 4.85 13.33
N GLY A 51 10.01 3.76 13.29
CA GLY A 51 9.34 3.26 12.12
C GLY A 51 10.06 2.07 11.50
N TYR A 52 9.32 1.33 10.69
CA TYR A 52 9.82 0.21 9.94
C TYR A 52 10.67 0.68 8.76
N ASP A 53 11.89 0.17 8.67
CA ASP A 53 12.81 0.45 7.56
C ASP A 53 12.48 -0.44 6.36
N ALA A 54 11.89 0.15 5.32
CA ALA A 54 11.57 -0.54 4.07
C ALA A 54 12.79 -1.06 3.30
N SER A 55 14.01 -0.65 3.68
CA SER A 55 15.26 -1.16 3.09
C SER A 55 15.83 -2.40 3.79
N VAL A 56 15.19 -2.88 4.86
CA VAL A 56 15.73 -3.96 5.70
C VAL A 56 16.04 -5.23 4.91
N THR A 57 15.12 -5.72 4.07
CA THR A 57 15.39 -6.90 3.21
C THR A 57 16.54 -6.66 2.23
N SER A 58 16.62 -5.49 1.59
CA SER A 58 17.72 -5.21 0.65
C SER A 58 19.07 -5.31 1.35
N ARG A 59 19.22 -4.67 2.53
CA ARG A 59 20.47 -4.71 3.29
C ARG A 59 20.84 -6.12 3.76
N LEU A 60 19.85 -6.90 4.17
CA LEU A 60 20.08 -8.29 4.56
C LEU A 60 20.58 -9.14 3.39
N LYS A 61 19.99 -8.96 2.20
CA LYS A 61 20.41 -9.63 0.96
C LYS A 61 21.81 -9.19 0.52
N ASP A 62 22.12 -7.90 0.58
CA ASP A 62 23.47 -7.36 0.32
C ASP A 62 24.50 -7.95 1.29
N GLY A 63 24.04 -8.34 2.48
CA GLY A 63 24.79 -9.05 3.49
C GLY A 63 24.96 -10.56 3.28
N GLY A 64 24.40 -11.15 2.22
CA GLY A 64 24.50 -12.58 1.95
C GLY A 64 23.40 -13.44 2.60
N VAL A 65 22.36 -12.84 3.17
CA VAL A 65 21.14 -13.57 3.57
C VAL A 65 20.41 -14.00 2.30
N THR A 66 20.16 -15.31 2.18
CA THR A 66 19.45 -15.86 1.01
C THR A 66 17.95 -15.69 1.12
N ASP A 67 17.24 -15.70 -0.01
CA ASP A 67 15.77 -15.67 -0.02
C ASP A 67 15.16 -16.85 0.75
N GLU A 68 15.76 -18.03 0.63
CA GLU A 68 15.31 -19.23 1.35
C GLU A 68 15.44 -19.08 2.86
N GLN A 69 16.59 -18.57 3.32
CA GLN A 69 16.82 -18.28 4.73
C GLN A 69 15.81 -17.24 5.23
N LEU A 70 15.62 -16.15 4.48
CA LEU A 70 14.72 -15.07 4.84
C LEU A 70 13.27 -15.55 4.92
N ARG A 71 12.79 -16.32 3.93
CA ARG A 71 11.44 -16.92 3.94
C ARG A 71 11.21 -17.76 5.20
N ARG A 72 12.14 -18.67 5.51
CA ARG A 72 12.02 -19.55 6.68
C ARG A 72 11.93 -18.77 7.98
N VAL A 73 12.80 -17.77 8.16
CA VAL A 73 12.81 -16.95 9.36
C VAL A 73 11.55 -16.09 9.45
N LEU A 74 11.12 -15.44 8.37
CA LEU A 74 9.91 -14.62 8.36
C LEU A 74 8.64 -15.44 8.67
N MET A 75 8.53 -16.65 8.13
CA MET A 75 7.45 -17.58 8.46
C MET A 75 7.48 -18.00 9.94
N SER A 76 8.67 -18.20 10.52
CA SER A 76 8.82 -18.46 11.96
C SER A 76 8.35 -17.26 12.79
N VAL A 77 8.82 -16.05 12.46
CA VAL A 77 8.41 -14.81 13.17
C VAL A 77 6.91 -14.61 13.09
N TYR A 78 6.30 -14.82 11.91
CA TYR A 78 4.86 -14.74 11.73
C TYR A 78 4.12 -15.73 12.64
N THR A 79 4.50 -17.00 12.62
CA THR A 79 3.83 -18.08 13.39
C THR A 79 3.93 -17.85 14.90
N GLU A 80 5.11 -17.48 15.38
CA GLU A 80 5.34 -17.14 16.79
C GLU A 80 4.52 -15.90 17.19
N SER A 81 4.44 -14.89 16.31
CA SER A 81 3.71 -13.65 16.57
C SER A 81 2.19 -13.83 16.50
N GLU A 82 1.68 -14.72 15.65
CA GLU A 82 0.27 -15.12 15.61
C GLU A 82 -0.15 -15.76 16.92
N THR A 83 0.61 -16.74 17.38
CA THR A 83 0.37 -17.41 18.66
C THR A 83 0.43 -16.43 19.84
N ALA A 84 1.41 -15.51 19.83
CA ALA A 84 1.54 -14.49 20.86
C ALA A 84 0.39 -13.48 20.84
N PHE A 85 -0.07 -13.08 19.65
CA PHE A 85 -1.19 -12.15 19.46
C PHE A 85 -2.49 -12.72 20.01
N GLU A 86 -2.78 -14.00 19.74
CA GLU A 86 -3.97 -14.70 20.25
C GLU A 86 -3.95 -14.83 21.78
N ARG A 87 -2.78 -15.02 22.36
CA ARG A 87 -2.59 -15.18 23.82
C ARG A 87 -2.37 -13.85 24.56
N ALA A 88 -2.31 -12.73 23.86
CA ALA A 88 -1.97 -11.43 24.45
C ALA A 88 -2.99 -11.01 25.51
N LYS A 89 -2.51 -10.76 26.74
CA LYS A 89 -3.33 -10.36 27.89
C LYS A 89 -3.45 -8.85 28.04
N ASP A 90 -2.57 -8.09 27.41
CA ASP A 90 -2.52 -6.64 27.46
C ASP A 90 -2.39 -6.00 26.06
N GLN A 91 -2.60 -4.68 26.00
CA GLN A 91 -2.60 -3.94 24.75
C GLN A 91 -1.22 -3.84 24.11
N TYR A 92 -0.16 -3.79 24.91
CA TYR A 92 1.21 -3.67 24.40
C TYR A 92 1.65 -4.97 23.73
N ALA A 93 1.42 -6.13 24.37
CA ALA A 93 1.67 -7.43 23.78
C ALA A 93 0.86 -7.63 22.49
N ARG A 94 -0.40 -7.17 22.46
CA ARG A 94 -1.24 -7.23 21.26
C ARG A 94 -0.71 -6.33 20.13
N MET A 95 -0.23 -5.13 20.47
CA MET A 95 0.40 -4.21 19.50
C MET A 95 1.69 -4.82 18.91
N VAL A 96 2.58 -5.35 19.75
CA VAL A 96 3.82 -6.02 19.34
C VAL A 96 3.52 -7.18 18.40
N GLY A 97 2.58 -8.05 18.78
CA GLY A 97 2.14 -9.17 17.93
C GLY A 97 1.57 -8.68 16.58
N LYS A 98 0.76 -7.61 16.59
CA LYS A 98 0.23 -7.03 15.35
C LYS A 98 1.34 -6.53 14.42
N MET A 99 2.31 -5.77 14.94
CA MET A 99 3.39 -5.21 14.13
C MET A 99 4.29 -6.30 13.55
N ARG A 100 4.69 -7.29 14.35
CA ARG A 100 5.54 -8.38 13.88
C ARG A 100 4.87 -9.22 12.79
N ARG A 101 3.59 -9.54 12.94
CA ARG A 101 2.83 -10.23 11.88
C ARG A 101 2.79 -9.42 10.60
N ALA A 102 2.36 -8.17 10.68
CA ALA A 102 2.24 -7.28 9.53
C ALA A 102 3.57 -7.13 8.78
N ASN A 103 4.67 -6.90 9.51
CA ASN A 103 5.99 -6.70 8.90
C ASN A 103 6.57 -8.01 8.35
N SER A 104 6.31 -9.16 9.01
CA SER A 104 6.73 -10.47 8.46
C SER A 104 6.06 -10.74 7.12
N ILE A 105 4.73 -10.50 7.03
CA ILE A 105 3.99 -10.66 5.78
C ILE A 105 4.47 -9.68 4.72
N ARG A 106 4.78 -8.43 5.08
CA ARG A 106 5.32 -7.44 4.14
C ARG A 106 6.63 -7.92 3.51
N GLU A 107 7.59 -8.34 4.32
CA GLU A 107 8.90 -8.77 3.80
C GLU A 107 8.84 -10.10 3.05
N LEU A 108 7.87 -10.98 3.35
CA LEU A 108 7.70 -12.22 2.58
C LEU A 108 7.45 -11.94 1.09
N GLY A 109 6.82 -10.83 0.74
CA GLY A 109 6.62 -10.42 -0.65
C GLY A 109 7.91 -10.13 -1.42
N CYS A 110 9.02 -9.85 -0.72
CA CYS A 110 10.33 -9.54 -1.30
C CYS A 110 11.20 -10.78 -1.56
N CYS A 111 10.82 -11.93 -1.02
CA CYS A 111 11.54 -13.19 -1.17
C CYS A 111 10.60 -14.37 -1.49
N ALA A 112 9.38 -14.10 -1.96
CA ALA A 112 8.36 -15.14 -2.13
C ALA A 112 8.75 -16.16 -3.22
N ASP A 113 8.50 -17.42 -2.91
CA ASP A 113 8.41 -18.54 -3.84
C ASP A 113 6.94 -18.98 -4.01
N ASP A 114 6.67 -20.05 -4.75
CA ASP A 114 5.29 -20.53 -4.98
C ASP A 114 4.56 -20.94 -3.69
N ALA A 115 5.28 -21.50 -2.73
CA ALA A 115 4.73 -21.85 -1.42
C ALA A 115 4.33 -20.60 -0.63
N THR A 116 5.20 -19.58 -0.64
CA THR A 116 4.95 -18.28 0.01
C THR A 116 3.79 -17.54 -0.67
N LYS A 117 3.74 -17.51 -2.00
CA LYS A 117 2.63 -16.95 -2.78
C LYS A 117 1.29 -17.61 -2.41
N THR A 118 1.27 -18.94 -2.33
CA THR A 118 0.08 -19.71 -1.90
C THR A 118 -0.34 -19.34 -0.48
N PHE A 119 0.62 -19.26 0.44
CA PHE A 119 0.37 -18.85 1.82
C PHE A 119 -0.22 -17.43 1.90
N LEU A 120 0.35 -16.46 1.18
CA LEU A 120 -0.14 -15.07 1.16
C LEU A 120 -1.58 -14.97 0.63
N LEU A 121 -1.91 -15.69 -0.44
CA LEU A 121 -3.29 -15.74 -0.96
C LEU A 121 -4.28 -16.35 0.03
N ASN A 122 -3.88 -17.43 0.71
CA ASN A 122 -4.72 -18.08 1.72
C ASN A 122 -4.94 -17.15 2.91
N LEU A 123 -3.89 -16.46 3.36
CA LEU A 123 -3.99 -15.47 4.43
C LEU A 123 -4.92 -14.30 4.04
N ALA A 124 -4.81 -13.79 2.82
CA ALA A 124 -5.68 -12.74 2.31
C ALA A 124 -7.16 -13.18 2.19
N ALA A 125 -7.40 -14.46 1.89
CA ALA A 125 -8.72 -15.06 1.78
C ALA A 125 -9.37 -15.41 3.14
N ASP A 126 -8.59 -15.56 4.19
CA ASP A 126 -9.07 -15.96 5.52
C ASP A 126 -9.90 -14.85 6.19
N GLN A 127 -11.22 -15.04 6.21
CA GLN A 127 -12.15 -14.08 6.79
C GLN A 127 -12.08 -13.98 8.32
N THR A 128 -11.37 -14.90 9.00
CA THR A 128 -11.14 -14.83 10.45
C THR A 128 -10.05 -13.84 10.83
N LYS A 129 -9.22 -13.43 9.86
CA LYS A 129 -8.14 -12.46 10.08
C LYS A 129 -8.63 -11.02 9.95
N ASP A 130 -7.94 -10.12 10.65
CA ASP A 130 -8.24 -8.70 10.57
C ASP A 130 -7.95 -8.14 9.16
N GLY A 131 -8.78 -7.18 8.73
CA GLY A 131 -8.73 -6.64 7.37
C GLY A 131 -7.38 -6.05 6.99
N SER A 132 -6.72 -5.36 7.93
CA SER A 132 -5.37 -4.81 7.71
C SER A 132 -4.35 -5.90 7.39
N LEU A 133 -4.32 -7.01 8.14
CA LEU A 133 -3.41 -8.12 7.84
C LEU A 133 -3.71 -8.75 6.47
N ARG A 134 -4.99 -8.90 6.13
CA ARG A 134 -5.42 -9.44 4.83
C ARG A 134 -4.99 -8.54 3.68
N VAL A 135 -5.15 -7.22 3.80
CA VAL A 135 -4.72 -6.25 2.79
C VAL A 135 -3.20 -6.25 2.64
N ILE A 136 -2.44 -6.35 3.74
CA ILE A 136 -0.98 -6.48 3.68
C ILE A 136 -0.58 -7.76 2.94
N ALA A 137 -1.27 -8.88 3.17
CA ALA A 137 -1.02 -10.12 2.44
C ALA A 137 -1.31 -9.99 0.93
N ILE A 138 -2.37 -9.27 0.55
CA ILE A 138 -2.65 -8.93 -0.86
C ILE A 138 -1.49 -8.09 -1.43
N ALA A 139 -1.07 -7.04 -0.74
CA ALA A 139 0.02 -6.18 -1.20
C ALA A 139 1.33 -6.95 -1.40
N SER A 140 1.71 -7.82 -0.45
CA SER A 140 2.88 -8.69 -0.55
C SER A 140 2.77 -9.73 -1.65
N TYR A 141 1.58 -10.26 -1.90
CA TYR A 141 1.35 -11.17 -3.03
C TYR A 141 1.56 -10.41 -4.35
N LEU A 142 0.95 -9.23 -4.48
CA LEU A 142 1.06 -8.40 -5.68
C LEU A 142 2.50 -7.97 -5.98
N SER A 143 3.39 -7.84 -5.00
CA SER A 143 4.80 -7.54 -5.29
C SER A 143 5.52 -8.70 -5.98
N ALA A 144 5.20 -9.95 -5.61
CA ALA A 144 5.84 -11.15 -6.14
C ALA A 144 5.14 -11.77 -7.37
N ALA A 145 3.84 -11.52 -7.52
CA ALA A 145 3.01 -12.13 -8.55
C ALA A 145 3.41 -11.72 -9.97
N ASP A 146 3.23 -12.61 -10.95
CA ASP A 146 3.26 -12.25 -12.36
C ASP A 146 1.98 -11.52 -12.82
N ALA A 147 1.84 -11.25 -14.12
CA ALA A 147 0.69 -10.52 -14.67
C ALA A 147 -0.64 -11.27 -14.49
N GLU A 148 -0.66 -12.58 -14.75
CA GLU A 148 -1.85 -13.44 -14.66
C GLU A 148 -2.27 -13.60 -13.20
N GLU A 149 -1.31 -13.93 -12.34
CA GLU A 149 -1.50 -14.02 -10.89
C GLU A 149 -2.04 -12.71 -10.31
N THR A 150 -1.52 -11.56 -10.77
CA THR A 150 -1.95 -10.23 -10.35
C THR A 150 -3.40 -9.95 -10.76
N LYS A 151 -3.76 -10.23 -12.02
CA LYS A 151 -5.15 -10.10 -12.51
C LYS A 151 -6.10 -10.91 -11.63
N ASP A 152 -5.80 -12.18 -11.43
CA ASP A 152 -6.68 -13.10 -10.70
C ASP A 152 -6.83 -12.69 -9.24
N ALA A 153 -5.74 -12.28 -8.57
CA ALA A 153 -5.80 -11.80 -7.20
C ALA A 153 -6.63 -10.52 -7.07
N LEU A 154 -6.42 -9.52 -7.94
CA LEU A 154 -7.19 -8.27 -7.89
C LEU A 154 -8.68 -8.51 -8.12
N ILE A 155 -9.04 -9.34 -9.10
CA ILE A 155 -10.44 -9.70 -9.34
C ILE A 155 -11.03 -10.46 -8.16
N ARG A 156 -10.26 -11.40 -7.59
CA ARG A 156 -10.69 -12.17 -6.42
C ARG A 156 -11.07 -11.28 -5.25
N PHE A 157 -10.25 -10.28 -4.93
CA PHE A 157 -10.41 -9.46 -3.72
C PHE A 157 -11.18 -8.14 -3.93
N LEU A 158 -11.41 -7.69 -5.17
CA LEU A 158 -12.23 -6.52 -5.48
C LEU A 158 -13.65 -6.85 -5.92
N VAL A 159 -13.86 -8.00 -6.57
CA VAL A 159 -15.10 -8.30 -7.30
C VAL A 159 -15.82 -9.56 -6.81
N THR A 160 -15.08 -10.66 -6.61
CA THR A 160 -15.70 -11.99 -6.40
C THR A 160 -16.09 -12.28 -4.94
N SER A 161 -16.39 -13.54 -4.61
CA SER A 161 -16.80 -14.00 -3.27
C SER A 161 -15.81 -13.67 -2.15
N ASN A 162 -14.53 -13.47 -2.47
CA ASN A 162 -13.49 -13.14 -1.50
C ASN A 162 -13.27 -11.65 -1.34
N ARG A 163 -14.17 -10.82 -1.90
CA ARG A 163 -14.10 -9.37 -1.86
C ARG A 163 -13.91 -8.84 -0.44
N ILE A 164 -13.04 -7.83 -0.31
CA ILE A 164 -12.86 -7.11 0.95
C ILE A 164 -14.13 -6.30 1.27
N GLY A 165 -14.79 -6.67 2.36
CA GLY A 165 -16.06 -6.09 2.78
C GLY A 165 -15.95 -4.68 3.36
N ASN A 166 -14.84 -4.36 4.01
CA ASN A 166 -14.61 -3.03 4.59
C ASN A 166 -14.14 -2.04 3.51
N ASP A 167 -14.70 -0.84 3.52
CA ASP A 167 -14.43 0.18 2.50
C ASP A 167 -13.04 0.79 2.62
N MET A 168 -12.50 0.95 3.83
CA MET A 168 -11.10 1.38 4.07
C MET A 168 -10.12 0.38 3.51
N ASP A 169 -10.26 -0.88 3.91
CA ASP A 169 -9.38 -1.96 3.47
C ASP A 169 -9.43 -2.12 1.93
N ARG A 170 -10.62 -1.97 1.33
CA ARG A 170 -10.77 -2.04 -0.13
C ARG A 170 -10.17 -0.84 -0.84
N SER A 171 -10.27 0.37 -0.29
CA SER A 171 -9.56 1.55 -0.81
C SER A 171 -8.04 1.38 -0.75
N GLU A 172 -7.51 0.69 0.25
CA GLU A 172 -6.08 0.42 0.37
C GLU A 172 -5.57 -0.49 -0.75
N ILE A 173 -6.37 -1.46 -1.23
CA ILE A 173 -5.99 -2.32 -2.37
C ILE A 173 -5.64 -1.48 -3.61
N TYR A 174 -6.41 -0.43 -3.93
CA TYR A 174 -6.08 0.44 -5.07
C TYR A 174 -4.74 1.16 -4.90
N THR A 175 -4.41 1.56 -3.67
CA THR A 175 -3.12 2.20 -3.35
C THR A 175 -1.98 1.20 -3.50
N PHE A 176 -2.12 -0.03 -2.98
CA PHE A 176 -1.09 -1.05 -3.09
C PHE A 176 -0.92 -1.57 -4.51
N ALA A 177 -1.99 -1.65 -5.29
CA ALA A 177 -1.92 -1.95 -6.71
C ALA A 177 -1.12 -0.88 -7.47
N TYR A 178 -1.26 0.40 -7.12
CA TYR A 178 -0.42 1.46 -7.68
C TYR A 178 1.06 1.27 -7.31
N THR A 179 1.39 0.95 -6.06
CA THR A 179 2.77 0.67 -5.65
C THR A 179 3.37 -0.50 -6.44
N ALA A 180 2.61 -1.59 -6.60
CA ALA A 180 3.04 -2.72 -7.42
C ALA A 180 3.24 -2.31 -8.89
N TRP A 181 2.33 -1.48 -9.43
CA TRP A 181 2.38 -0.99 -10.81
C TRP A 181 3.66 -0.21 -11.13
N GLN A 182 4.15 0.63 -10.20
CA GLN A 182 5.33 1.49 -10.43
C GLN A 182 6.58 0.72 -10.85
N HIS A 183 6.77 -0.49 -10.31
CA HIS A 183 7.99 -1.29 -10.49
C HIS A 183 7.73 -2.59 -11.29
N SER A 184 6.61 -2.67 -12.01
CA SER A 184 6.20 -3.86 -12.75
C SER A 184 6.55 -3.83 -14.24
N SER A 185 6.59 -5.02 -14.86
CA SER A 185 6.68 -5.17 -16.32
C SER A 185 5.44 -4.59 -17.02
N PRO A 186 5.52 -4.26 -18.34
CA PRO A 186 4.38 -3.75 -19.10
C PRO A 186 3.13 -4.65 -19.02
N GLU A 187 3.29 -5.96 -19.09
CA GLU A 187 2.21 -6.95 -19.04
C GLU A 187 1.48 -6.86 -17.69
N LYS A 188 2.23 -6.87 -16.60
CA LYS A 188 1.69 -6.74 -15.25
C LYS A 188 1.08 -5.36 -14.99
N LYS A 189 1.67 -4.29 -15.53
CA LYS A 189 1.07 -2.95 -15.51
C LYS A 189 -0.30 -2.93 -16.18
N LEU A 190 -0.46 -3.60 -17.32
CA LEU A 190 -1.74 -3.70 -17.99
C LEU A 190 -2.74 -4.55 -17.21
N ALA A 191 -2.32 -5.71 -16.70
CA ALA A 191 -3.14 -6.58 -15.86
C ALA A 191 -3.72 -5.85 -14.65
N ILE A 192 -2.87 -5.05 -13.97
CA ILE A 192 -3.32 -4.17 -12.87
C ILE A 192 -4.37 -3.18 -13.39
N CYS A 193 -4.07 -2.42 -14.45
CA CYS A 193 -5.00 -1.44 -14.99
C CYS A 193 -6.36 -2.04 -15.33
N GLU A 194 -6.41 -3.16 -16.06
CA GLU A 194 -7.68 -3.78 -16.48
C GLU A 194 -8.44 -4.39 -15.30
N ALA A 195 -7.75 -5.06 -14.37
CA ALA A 195 -8.40 -5.58 -13.16
C ALA A 195 -8.99 -4.45 -12.29
N LEU A 196 -8.30 -3.31 -12.17
CA LEU A 196 -8.83 -2.15 -11.45
C LEU A 196 -9.99 -1.47 -12.19
N GLN A 197 -10.01 -1.45 -13.52
CA GLN A 197 -11.15 -0.97 -14.31
C GLN A 197 -12.41 -1.79 -14.00
N VAL A 198 -12.29 -3.12 -14.01
CA VAL A 198 -13.39 -4.03 -13.64
C VAL A 198 -13.75 -3.87 -12.16
N GLY A 199 -12.76 -3.72 -11.27
CA GLY A 199 -12.97 -3.45 -9.85
C GLY A 199 -13.83 -2.21 -9.59
N LEU A 200 -13.49 -1.07 -10.21
CA LEU A 200 -14.27 0.17 -10.11
C LEU A 200 -15.65 0.04 -10.74
N ALA A 201 -15.78 -0.72 -11.83
CA ALA A 201 -17.08 -1.02 -12.42
C ALA A 201 -18.00 -1.78 -11.47
N HIS A 202 -17.46 -2.52 -10.50
CA HIS A 202 -18.23 -3.23 -9.46
C HIS A 202 -18.22 -2.53 -8.10
N GLU A 203 -17.65 -1.33 -7.99
CA GLU A 203 -17.57 -0.60 -6.73
C GLU A 203 -18.88 0.14 -6.43
N PRO A 204 -19.61 -0.15 -5.33
CA PRO A 204 -20.82 0.57 -4.96
C PRO A 204 -20.55 1.83 -4.11
N THR A 205 -19.44 1.88 -3.37
CA THR A 205 -19.17 2.96 -2.42
C THR A 205 -18.54 4.16 -3.13
N HIS A 206 -19.15 5.34 -2.98
CA HIS A 206 -18.74 6.56 -3.70
C HIS A 206 -17.30 6.96 -3.43
N TRP A 207 -16.94 7.07 -2.16
CA TRP A 207 -15.61 7.55 -1.78
C TRP A 207 -14.51 6.55 -2.15
N VAL A 208 -14.79 5.24 -2.07
CA VAL A 208 -13.88 4.17 -2.52
C VAL A 208 -13.69 4.24 -4.04
N PHE A 209 -14.78 4.42 -4.79
CA PHE A 209 -14.73 4.63 -6.24
C PHE A 209 -13.86 5.86 -6.58
N CYS A 210 -14.09 7.01 -5.95
CA CYS A 210 -13.30 8.22 -6.17
C CYS A 210 -11.81 8.04 -5.84
N SER A 211 -11.52 7.29 -4.78
CA SER A 211 -10.16 6.96 -4.35
C SER A 211 -9.44 6.10 -5.40
N GLY A 212 -10.07 5.01 -5.84
CA GLY A 212 -9.50 4.13 -6.86
C GLY A 212 -9.42 4.79 -8.25
N ASP A 213 -10.43 5.58 -8.64
CA ASP A 213 -10.45 6.34 -9.90
C ASP A 213 -9.25 7.30 -10.00
N ARG A 214 -8.88 7.95 -8.90
CA ARG A 214 -7.72 8.86 -8.84
C ARG A 214 -6.43 8.13 -9.19
N TRP A 215 -6.21 6.96 -8.59
CA TRP A 215 -5.02 6.15 -8.88
C TRP A 215 -5.03 5.65 -10.32
N LEU A 216 -6.15 5.10 -10.77
CA LEU A 216 -6.26 4.51 -12.11
C LEU A 216 -6.13 5.56 -13.23
N CYS A 217 -6.60 6.79 -13.02
CA CYS A 217 -6.36 7.88 -13.96
C CYS A 217 -4.86 8.20 -14.12
N GLY A 218 -4.08 8.08 -13.04
CA GLY A 218 -2.63 8.26 -13.08
C GLY A 218 -1.92 7.13 -13.82
N MET A 219 -2.43 5.90 -13.71
CA MET A 219 -1.85 4.71 -14.35
C MET A 219 -2.26 4.52 -15.81
N SER A 220 -3.45 4.99 -16.21
CA SER A 220 -4.01 4.73 -17.54
C SER A 220 -4.67 5.98 -18.15
N PRO A 221 -3.97 6.69 -19.06
CA PRO A 221 -4.55 7.79 -19.82
C PRO A 221 -5.72 7.35 -20.68
N ARG A 222 -5.71 6.08 -21.14
CA ARG A 222 -6.82 5.49 -21.90
C ARG A 222 -8.08 5.41 -21.06
N TYR A 223 -7.99 4.92 -19.82
CA TYR A 223 -9.08 4.91 -18.84
C TYR A 223 -9.54 6.33 -18.49
N ALA A 224 -8.61 7.25 -18.22
CA ALA A 224 -8.92 8.61 -17.78
C ALA A 224 -9.84 9.36 -18.75
N ARG A 225 -9.76 9.02 -20.04
CA ARG A 225 -10.59 9.57 -21.13
C ARG A 225 -11.53 8.52 -21.74
N SER A 226 -12.03 7.56 -20.97
CA SER A 226 -12.92 6.52 -21.48
C SER A 226 -14.42 6.84 -21.33
N LYS A 227 -15.24 6.26 -22.21
CA LYS A 227 -16.70 6.30 -22.11
C LYS A 227 -17.20 5.53 -20.90
N GLU A 228 -16.52 4.45 -20.55
CA GLU A 228 -16.86 3.57 -19.44
C GLU A 228 -16.62 4.26 -18.10
N ARG A 229 -15.52 5.02 -17.95
CA ARG A 229 -15.31 5.90 -16.79
C ARG A 229 -16.44 6.92 -16.66
N LEU A 230 -16.86 7.57 -17.75
CA LEU A 230 -17.97 8.52 -17.73
C LEU A 230 -19.27 7.84 -17.24
N ALA A 231 -19.60 6.67 -17.79
CA ALA A 231 -20.77 5.90 -17.39
C ALA A 231 -20.72 5.50 -15.90
N MET A 232 -19.55 5.15 -15.38
CA MET A 232 -19.37 4.88 -13.94
C MET A 232 -19.63 6.11 -13.07
N PHE A 233 -19.13 7.29 -13.46
CA PHE A 233 -19.44 8.55 -12.75
C PHE A 233 -20.93 8.89 -12.80
N GLU A 234 -21.60 8.69 -13.94
CA GLU A 234 -23.04 8.92 -14.08
C GLU A 234 -23.85 7.98 -13.19
N ARG A 235 -23.46 6.70 -13.14
CA ARG A 235 -24.04 5.72 -12.22
C ARG A 235 -23.86 6.17 -10.76
N MET A 236 -22.63 6.50 -10.35
CA MET A 236 -22.38 6.97 -8.98
C MET A 236 -23.24 8.18 -8.64
N TYR A 237 -23.27 9.19 -9.51
CA TYR A 237 -24.05 10.39 -9.28
C TYR A 237 -25.56 10.14 -9.09
N ALA A 238 -26.10 9.15 -9.81
CA ALA A 238 -27.50 8.75 -9.74
C ALA A 238 -27.85 7.94 -8.47
N THR A 239 -26.88 7.25 -7.88
CA THR A 239 -27.09 6.45 -6.67
C THR A 239 -27.29 7.37 -5.44
N PRO A 240 -28.31 7.11 -4.60
CA PRO A 240 -28.50 7.85 -3.35
C PRO A 240 -27.30 7.70 -2.40
N VAL A 241 -26.89 8.81 -1.79
CA VAL A 241 -25.77 8.85 -0.85
C VAL A 241 -26.34 8.98 0.56
N PRO A 242 -25.92 8.17 1.55
CA PRO A 242 -26.30 8.37 2.95
C PRO A 242 -25.92 9.78 3.42
N ASP A 243 -26.72 10.40 4.30
CA ASP A 243 -26.57 11.83 4.69
C ASP A 243 -25.16 12.21 5.23
N GLY A 244 -24.34 11.24 5.66
CA GLY A 244 -22.96 11.44 6.12
C GLY A 244 -21.89 11.52 5.02
N GLU A 245 -22.20 11.12 3.79
CA GLU A 245 -21.26 11.05 2.64
C GLU A 245 -21.50 12.17 1.60
N LEU A 246 -22.29 13.19 1.95
CA LEU A 246 -22.60 14.34 1.09
C LEU A 246 -21.35 15.10 0.59
N PHE A 247 -20.23 15.00 1.30
CA PHE A 247 -18.94 15.54 0.87
C PHE A 247 -18.46 14.90 -0.44
N ASP A 248 -18.70 13.60 -0.62
CA ASP A 248 -18.22 12.84 -1.76
C ASP A 248 -19.03 13.13 -3.02
N LYS A 249 -20.35 13.38 -2.89
CA LYS A 249 -21.18 13.80 -4.03
C LYS A 249 -20.75 15.14 -4.62
N ARG A 250 -20.28 16.09 -3.78
CA ARG A 250 -19.72 17.37 -4.26
C ARG A 250 -18.42 17.18 -5.04
N SER A 251 -17.63 16.15 -4.71
CA SER A 251 -16.40 15.83 -5.43
C SER A 251 -16.64 15.19 -6.80
N LEU A 252 -17.79 14.51 -7.00
CA LEU A 252 -18.17 13.88 -8.26
C LEU A 252 -18.58 14.89 -9.34
N ILE A 253 -19.28 15.97 -8.97
CA ILE A 253 -19.87 16.92 -9.93
C ILE A 253 -18.81 17.55 -10.85
N PRO A 254 -17.70 18.14 -10.34
CA PRO A 254 -16.69 18.75 -11.21
C PRO A 254 -16.05 17.74 -12.16
N GLN A 255 -15.82 16.50 -11.70
CA GLN A 255 -15.26 15.44 -12.53
C GLN A 255 -16.22 15.04 -13.65
N LEU A 256 -17.50 14.84 -13.32
CA LEU A 256 -18.53 14.49 -14.31
C LEU A 256 -18.69 15.58 -15.37
N GLU A 257 -18.74 16.86 -14.96
CA GLU A 257 -18.80 17.99 -15.89
C GLU A 257 -17.55 18.09 -16.77
N MET A 258 -16.37 17.88 -16.20
CA MET A 258 -15.11 17.85 -16.95
C MET A 258 -15.15 16.75 -18.02
N MET A 259 -15.59 15.54 -17.65
CA MET A 259 -15.65 14.41 -18.57
C MET A 259 -16.66 14.62 -19.69
N ARG A 260 -17.85 15.18 -19.40
CA ARG A 260 -18.88 15.50 -20.41
C ARG A 260 -18.42 16.54 -21.44
N LYS A 261 -17.42 17.36 -21.10
CA LYS A 261 -16.82 18.36 -22.00
C LYS A 261 -15.72 17.79 -22.90
N LEU A 262 -15.27 16.55 -22.68
CA LEU A 262 -14.23 15.95 -23.52
C LEU A 262 -14.79 15.64 -24.91
N LYS A 263 -14.11 16.14 -25.95
CA LYS A 263 -14.53 15.95 -27.36
C LYS A 263 -14.34 14.52 -27.86
N VAL A 264 -13.36 13.80 -27.31
CA VAL A 264 -13.00 12.44 -27.73
C VAL A 264 -12.87 11.59 -26.48
N LEU A 265 -13.58 10.46 -26.49
CA LEU A 265 -13.52 9.45 -25.45
C LEU A 265 -13.15 8.10 -26.08
N ASN A 266 -12.23 7.40 -25.44
CA ASN A 266 -11.84 6.04 -25.77
C ASN A 266 -12.93 5.05 -25.34
N SER A 267 -12.90 3.84 -25.89
CA SER A 267 -13.63 2.71 -25.34
C SER A 267 -12.64 1.72 -24.74
N ILE A 268 -12.96 1.22 -23.55
CA ILE A 268 -12.22 0.18 -22.82
C ILE A 268 -13.20 -0.92 -22.44
N SER A 269 -12.70 -2.12 -22.15
CA SER A 269 -13.55 -3.17 -21.57
C SER A 269 -13.58 -3.03 -20.06
N THR A 270 -14.79 -3.03 -19.49
CA THR A 270 -15.02 -3.24 -18.04
C THR A 270 -15.75 -4.56 -17.78
N ASN A 271 -15.83 -5.42 -18.78
CA ASN A 271 -16.53 -6.70 -18.71
C ASN A 271 -15.66 -7.73 -17.99
N LEU A 272 -16.17 -8.28 -16.89
CA LEU A 272 -15.47 -9.26 -16.07
C LEU A 272 -15.16 -10.55 -16.86
N SER A 273 -16.11 -11.09 -17.62
CA SER A 273 -15.92 -12.32 -18.40
C SER A 273 -14.84 -12.14 -19.48
N ALA A 274 -14.86 -11.00 -20.19
CA ALA A 274 -13.83 -10.68 -21.17
C ALA A 274 -12.43 -10.58 -20.54
N LEU A 275 -12.33 -10.01 -19.33
CA LEU A 275 -11.06 -9.95 -18.60
C LEU A 275 -10.61 -11.35 -18.13
N GLN A 276 -11.53 -12.22 -17.72
CA GLN A 276 -11.19 -13.58 -17.30
C GLN A 276 -10.62 -14.42 -18.45
N GLU A 277 -11.10 -14.18 -19.69
CA GLU A 277 -10.60 -14.84 -20.89
C GLU A 277 -9.28 -14.25 -21.42
N ARG A 278 -8.87 -13.07 -20.92
CA ARG A 278 -7.65 -12.40 -21.36
C ARG A 278 -6.40 -13.11 -20.82
N ASP A 279 -5.48 -13.41 -21.73
CA ASP A 279 -4.17 -14.00 -21.46
C ASP A 279 -3.06 -12.92 -21.52
N PHE A 280 -2.52 -12.57 -20.36
CA PHE A 280 -1.40 -11.65 -20.16
C PHE A 280 -0.04 -12.35 -20.10
N SER A 281 0.02 -13.68 -20.26
CA SER A 281 1.29 -14.39 -20.45
C SER A 281 1.90 -14.15 -21.84
N GLN A 282 1.08 -13.67 -22.78
CA GLN A 282 1.50 -13.27 -24.11
C GLN A 282 1.94 -11.81 -24.14
N LEU A 283 2.97 -11.52 -24.95
CA LEU A 283 3.45 -10.16 -25.15
C LEU A 283 2.32 -9.26 -25.68
N LEU A 284 2.21 -8.07 -25.09
CA LEU A 284 1.22 -7.09 -25.51
C LEU A 284 1.45 -6.65 -26.97
N PRO A 285 0.38 -6.32 -27.70
CA PRO A 285 0.47 -5.55 -28.93
C PRO A 285 1.32 -4.29 -28.73
N GLU A 286 2.14 -3.94 -29.73
CA GLU A 286 3.16 -2.90 -29.59
C GLU A 286 2.58 -1.55 -29.18
N ASP A 287 1.39 -1.19 -29.66
CA ASP A 287 0.69 0.05 -29.35
C ASP A 287 0.28 0.17 -27.88
N GLU A 288 -0.11 -0.93 -27.24
CA GLU A 288 -0.41 -0.98 -25.80
C GLU A 288 0.88 -0.87 -24.97
N ARG A 289 1.95 -1.54 -25.41
CA ARG A 289 3.26 -1.46 -24.75
C ARG A 289 3.84 -0.05 -24.79
N PHE A 290 3.86 0.58 -25.97
CA PHE A 290 4.36 1.95 -26.13
C PHE A 290 3.56 2.95 -25.29
N ALA A 291 2.23 2.79 -25.18
CA ALA A 291 1.40 3.67 -24.36
C ALA A 291 1.73 3.59 -22.86
N LEU A 292 2.14 2.41 -22.36
CA LEU A 292 2.53 2.20 -20.97
C LEU A 292 3.96 2.64 -20.67
N GLU A 293 4.88 2.52 -21.63
CA GLU A 293 6.27 2.96 -21.51
C GLU A 293 6.42 4.48 -21.64
N MET A 294 5.59 5.13 -22.46
CA MET A 294 5.62 6.59 -22.67
C MET A 294 4.95 7.39 -21.54
N LEU A 295 4.44 6.72 -20.50
CA LEU A 295 3.99 7.40 -19.29
C LEU A 295 5.21 8.06 -18.63
N PRO A 296 5.19 9.39 -18.39
CA PRO A 296 6.33 10.05 -17.80
C PRO A 296 6.63 9.41 -16.44
N GLU A 297 7.87 8.95 -16.26
CA GLU A 297 8.37 8.70 -14.91
C GLU A 297 8.21 10.01 -14.13
N THR A 298 7.56 9.94 -12.97
CA THR A 298 7.40 11.07 -12.05
C THR A 298 8.73 11.82 -11.97
N PRO A 299 8.78 13.14 -12.24
CA PRO A 299 10.05 13.84 -12.28
C PRO A 299 10.73 13.72 -10.91
N ALA A 300 11.94 13.17 -10.92
CA ALA A 300 12.82 13.14 -9.77
C ALA A 300 12.94 14.56 -9.20
N VAL A 301 12.71 14.71 -7.90
CA VAL A 301 13.01 15.94 -7.17
C VAL A 301 14.54 16.06 -7.11
N VAL A 302 15.13 16.64 -8.15
CA VAL A 302 16.54 17.04 -8.15
C VAL A 302 16.62 18.44 -7.53
N GLY A 303 17.45 18.54 -6.48
CA GLY A 303 17.64 19.74 -5.70
C GLY A 303 18.32 20.89 -6.44
N THR A 304 17.90 22.09 -6.01
CA THR A 304 18.65 23.34 -5.91
C THR A 304 19.33 23.92 -7.17
N ALA A 305 18.66 24.90 -7.77
CA ALA A 305 19.31 26.14 -8.19
C ALA A 305 18.50 27.33 -7.67
N GLN A 306 19.15 28.15 -6.86
CA GLN A 306 18.58 29.34 -6.22
C GLN A 306 18.62 30.50 -7.22
N GLU A 307 17.45 31.01 -7.64
CA GLU A 307 17.35 32.32 -8.29
C GLU A 307 16.26 33.19 -7.63
N LYS A 308 16.61 34.48 -7.47
CA LYS A 308 15.87 35.52 -6.74
C LYS A 308 14.54 35.89 -7.41
N PRO A 309 13.56 36.42 -6.66
CA PRO A 309 12.18 36.52 -7.10
C PRO A 309 11.94 37.80 -7.92
N SER A 310 11.37 37.68 -9.12
CA SER A 310 10.71 38.78 -9.83
C SER A 310 9.19 38.57 -9.84
N ARG A 311 8.47 39.64 -9.52
CA ARG A 311 7.03 39.68 -9.25
C ARG A 311 6.22 39.40 -10.52
N GLY A 312 5.30 38.43 -10.45
CA GLY A 312 4.15 38.35 -11.36
C GLY A 312 3.76 36.94 -11.76
N ALA A 313 3.04 36.22 -10.88
CA ALA A 313 2.09 35.13 -11.15
C ALA A 313 2.01 34.21 -9.92
N HIS A 314 0.92 34.28 -9.14
CA HIS A 314 0.64 33.28 -8.11
C HIS A 314 -0.35 32.26 -8.66
N LYS A 315 0.18 31.15 -9.18
CA LYS A 315 -0.55 29.90 -9.45
C LYS A 315 0.20 28.76 -8.76
N GLY A 316 -0.51 28.00 -7.93
CA GLY A 316 -0.14 26.62 -7.59
C GLY A 316 0.63 26.40 -6.27
N ILE A 317 0.06 26.76 -5.11
CA ILE A 317 0.46 26.16 -3.83
C ILE A 317 -0.80 25.89 -2.99
N TYR A 318 -1.53 24.80 -3.27
CA TYR A 318 -2.56 24.26 -2.36
C TYR A 318 -2.73 22.73 -2.48
N ALA A 319 -1.63 21.97 -2.62
CA ALA A 319 -1.71 20.50 -2.65
C ALA A 319 -1.10 19.81 -1.41
N VAL A 320 -0.24 20.46 -0.64
CA VAL A 320 0.45 19.83 0.51
C VAL A 320 -0.09 20.31 1.87
N ALA A 321 -0.75 21.48 1.93
CA ALA A 321 -1.33 22.00 3.17
C ALA A 321 -2.62 21.27 3.59
N GLY A 322 -3.37 20.68 2.64
CA GLY A 322 -4.63 19.99 2.93
C GLY A 322 -4.47 18.68 3.71
N LEU A 323 -3.40 17.93 3.44
CA LEU A 323 -3.09 16.67 4.13
C LEU A 323 -2.62 16.88 5.57
N LEU A 324 -1.82 17.93 5.82
CA LEU A 324 -1.39 18.28 7.18
C LEU A 324 -2.54 18.86 8.02
N ALA A 325 -3.44 19.63 7.41
CA ALA A 325 -4.61 20.18 8.10
C ALA A 325 -5.61 19.07 8.50
N ALA A 326 -5.87 18.09 7.63
CA ALA A 326 -6.75 16.96 7.94
C ALA A 326 -6.17 16.05 9.03
N PHE A 327 -4.85 15.80 9.03
CA PHE A 327 -4.17 14.98 10.03
C PHE A 327 -4.09 15.68 11.40
N ALA A 328 -3.83 17.00 11.43
CA ALA A 328 -3.82 17.79 12.66
C ALA A 328 -5.24 17.94 13.27
N LEU A 329 -6.28 18.07 12.44
CA LEU A 329 -7.67 18.12 12.89
C LEU A 329 -8.10 16.78 13.51
N TRP A 330 -7.66 15.65 12.93
CA TRP A 330 -7.93 14.31 13.45
C TRP A 330 -7.25 14.05 14.82
N LEU A 331 -5.99 14.48 14.98
CA LEU A 331 -5.28 14.41 16.27
C LEU A 331 -5.91 15.32 17.33
N GLY A 332 -6.38 16.52 16.95
CA GLY A 332 -7.05 17.46 17.86
C GLY A 332 -8.42 16.95 18.38
N ILE A 333 -9.21 16.31 17.51
CA ILE A 333 -10.52 15.73 17.89
C ILE A 333 -10.33 14.51 18.80
N ARG A 334 -9.29 13.69 18.58
CA ARG A 334 -9.00 12.52 19.42
C ARG A 334 -8.51 12.90 20.82
N ARG A 335 -7.76 14.01 20.95
CA ARG A 335 -7.31 14.53 22.25
C ARG A 335 -8.45 15.09 23.12
N LYS A 336 -9.51 15.65 22.49
CA LYS A 336 -10.68 16.18 23.22
C LYS A 336 -11.68 15.13 23.68
N ARG A 337 -11.68 13.92 23.10
CA ARG A 337 -12.59 12.82 23.49
C ARG A 337 -12.00 11.85 24.53
N GLY A 338 -10.80 12.14 25.04
CA GLY A 338 -10.11 11.32 26.07
C GLY A 338 -9.87 12.05 27.39
N SER A 339 -10.53 13.17 27.65
CA SER A 339 -10.41 13.89 28.93
C SER A 339 -11.77 14.45 29.36
N ALA A 340 -12.67 13.54 29.72
CA ALA A 340 -13.75 13.65 30.70
C ALA A 340 -14.68 12.44 30.51
#